data_AF-A0A0C4EKL9-F1
#
_entry.id   AF-A0A0C4EKL9-F1
#
_cell.length_a   1.000
_cell.length_b   1.000
_cell.length_c   1.000
_cell.angle_alpha   90.00
_cell.angle_beta   90.00
_cell.angle_gamma   90.00
#
_symmetry.space_group_name_H-M   'P 1'
#
loop_
_entity.id
_entity.type
_entity.pdbx_description
1 polymer ?
#
loop_
_entity_poly.entity_id
_entity_poly.type
_entity_poly.pdbx_seq_one_letter_code
_entity_poly.pdbx_strand_id
1 'polypeptide(L)'
;LISSSTSYVYSEGIQLCQAWITVLEDVVVGTNQEGMTFWAQVKQCFKRYIRNSIQSASSLKTCWALLQKVIHKFQGCVNQVEQYSQSGASANDCLNRALQLFSKDQKTRFKHLVCHNILIKVPKWCAYVDENSKKAQEAGKNK
;
A
#
# COMPACT_ATOMS: atom_id res chain seq x y z
N LEU A 1 -25.60 -1.12 14.80
CA LEU A 1 -24.80 -2.26 14.30
C LEU A 1 -24.20 -1.91 12.94
N ILE A 2 -23.10 -1.15 12.91
CA ILE A 2 -22.38 -0.83 11.65
C ILE A 2 -20.88 -0.81 11.95
N SER A 3 -20.27 -1.97 12.22
CA SER A 3 -18.82 -2.06 12.45
C SER A 3 -18.22 -3.41 12.05
N SER A 4 -18.86 -4.14 11.14
CA SER A 4 -18.39 -5.46 10.70
C SER A 4 -17.67 -5.38 9.35
N SER A 5 -18.18 -4.58 8.41
CA SER A 5 -17.63 -4.50 7.05
C SER A 5 -16.32 -3.70 6.96
N THR A 6 -16.16 -2.64 7.77
CA THR A 6 -14.94 -1.82 7.79
C THR A 6 -13.78 -2.51 8.48
N SER A 7 -14.03 -3.27 9.55
CA SER A 7 -13.02 -4.06 10.25
C SER A 7 -12.51 -5.21 9.38
N TYR A 8 -13.42 -5.87 8.66
CA TYR A 8 -13.10 -6.92 7.70
C TYR A 8 -12.28 -6.39 6.50
N VAL A 9 -12.69 -5.28 5.88
CA VAL A 9 -11.93 -4.68 4.77
C VAL A 9 -10.57 -4.14 5.24
N TYR A 10 -10.47 -3.68 6.49
CA TYR A 10 -9.21 -3.25 7.09
C TYR A 10 -8.25 -4.44 7.29
N SER A 11 -8.73 -5.58 7.80
CA SER A 11 -7.91 -6.78 7.94
C SER A 11 -7.49 -7.33 6.57
N GLU A 12 -8.38 -7.36 5.57
CA GLU A 12 -8.02 -7.79 4.21
C GLU A 12 -6.92 -6.91 3.60
N GLY A 13 -6.97 -5.58 3.78
CA GLY A 13 -5.94 -4.66 3.28
C GLY A 13 -4.56 -4.92 3.89
N ILE A 14 -4.50 -5.25 5.19
CA ILE A 14 -3.24 -5.62 5.87
C ILE A 14 -2.69 -6.92 5.31
N GLN A 15 -3.55 -7.94 5.18
CA GLN A 15 -3.15 -9.24 4.65
C GLN A 15 -2.70 -9.16 3.19
N LEU A 16 -3.30 -8.26 2.41
CA LEU A 16 -2.87 -7.99 1.04
C LEU A 16 -1.47 -7.36 0.99
N CYS A 17 -1.16 -6.41 1.89
CA CYS A 17 0.20 -5.87 2.03
C CYS A 17 1.20 -6.98 2.35
N GLN A 18 0.90 -7.83 3.32
CA GLN A 18 1.81 -8.91 3.73
C GLN A 18 2.03 -9.92 2.61
N ALA A 19 0.97 -10.35 1.91
CA ALA A 19 1.07 -11.26 0.78
C ALA A 19 1.87 -10.66 -0.38
N TRP A 20 1.66 -9.37 -0.67
CA TRP A 20 2.38 -8.67 -1.74
C TRP A 20 3.88 -8.56 -1.41
N ILE A 21 4.24 -8.18 -0.17
CA ILE A 21 5.63 -8.10 0.29
C ILE A 21 6.31 -9.46 0.24
N THR A 22 5.64 -10.50 0.76
CA THR A 22 6.18 -11.88 0.75
C THR A 22 6.56 -12.30 -0.66
N VAL A 23 5.68 -12.06 -1.65
CA VAL A 23 5.98 -12.39 -3.05
C VAL A 23 7.09 -11.52 -3.62
N LEU A 24 7.12 -10.21 -3.32
CA LEU A 24 8.19 -9.32 -3.77
C LEU A 24 9.57 -9.78 -3.25
N GLU A 25 9.62 -10.27 -2.02
CA GLU A 25 10.84 -10.78 -1.41
C GLU A 25 11.23 -12.15 -1.97
N ASP A 26 10.27 -13.06 -2.14
CA ASP A 26 10.46 -14.43 -2.66
C ASP A 26 10.90 -14.45 -4.13
N VAL A 27 10.35 -13.59 -4.98
CA VAL A 27 10.69 -13.52 -6.43
C VAL A 27 12.18 -13.21 -6.65
N VAL A 28 12.82 -12.52 -5.70
CA VAL A 28 14.25 -12.17 -5.77
C VAL A 28 15.16 -13.31 -5.30
N VAL A 29 14.65 -14.26 -4.49
CA VAL A 29 15.45 -15.38 -3.96
C VAL A 29 15.55 -16.56 -4.97
N GLY A 30 15.10 -16.37 -6.21
CA GLY A 30 15.40 -17.30 -7.30
C GLY A 30 14.78 -18.70 -7.12
N THR A 31 13.71 -18.81 -6.33
CA THR A 31 13.01 -20.10 -6.22
C THR A 31 12.15 -20.28 -7.46
N ASN A 32 12.49 -21.31 -8.24
CA ASN A 32 11.91 -21.73 -9.50
C ASN A 32 10.35 -21.82 -9.45
N GLN A 33 9.65 -20.71 -9.71
CA GLN A 33 8.18 -20.68 -9.81
C GLN A 33 7.78 -20.61 -11.28
N GLU A 34 7.97 -21.73 -11.98
CA GLU A 34 7.64 -21.89 -13.39
C GLU A 34 6.19 -21.45 -13.68
N GLY A 35 6.03 -20.40 -14.50
CA GLY A 35 4.79 -20.07 -15.20
C GLY A 35 3.71 -19.27 -14.46
N MET A 36 3.83 -18.99 -13.16
CA MET A 36 2.83 -18.18 -12.44
C MET A 36 3.09 -16.68 -12.55
N THR A 37 2.06 -15.91 -12.88
CA THR A 37 2.14 -14.43 -12.83
C THR A 37 2.30 -13.95 -11.38
N PHE A 38 2.93 -12.79 -11.18
CA PHE A 38 3.09 -12.16 -9.86
C PHE A 38 1.77 -12.13 -9.04
N TRP A 39 0.65 -11.75 -9.67
CA TRP A 39 -0.65 -11.69 -8.98
C TRP A 39 -1.24 -13.08 -8.67
N ALA A 40 -0.88 -14.11 -9.42
CA ALA A 40 -1.23 -15.49 -9.07
C ALA A 40 -0.49 -15.94 -7.80
N GLN A 41 0.79 -15.58 -7.67
CA GLN A 41 1.59 -15.82 -6.46
C GLN A 41 1.02 -15.05 -5.27
N VAL A 42 0.69 -13.76 -5.45
CA VAL A 42 0.07 -12.93 -4.39
C VAL A 42 -1.25 -13.54 -3.93
N LYS A 43 -2.10 -14.02 -4.85
CA LYS A 43 -3.34 -14.74 -4.50
C LYS A 43 -3.05 -16.00 -3.68
N GLN A 44 -2.04 -16.77 -4.03
CA GLN A 44 -1.68 -17.99 -3.30
C GLN A 44 -1.22 -17.66 -1.87
N CYS A 45 -0.36 -16.65 -1.71
CA CYS A 45 0.08 -16.15 -0.41
C CYS A 45 -1.10 -15.59 0.40
N PHE A 46 -1.97 -14.80 -0.23
CA PHE A 46 -3.15 -14.21 0.42
C PHE A 46 -4.11 -15.27 1.00
N LYS A 47 -4.30 -16.40 0.29
CA LYS A 47 -5.11 -17.52 0.79
C LYS A 47 -4.54 -18.19 2.04
N ARG A 48 -3.23 -18.09 2.29
CA ARG A 48 -2.61 -18.60 3.53
C ARG A 48 -3.01 -17.75 4.74
N TYR A 49 -3.23 -16.44 4.53
CA TYR A 49 -3.66 -15.52 5.57
C TYR A 49 -5.18 -15.48 5.76
N ILE A 50 -5.95 -15.55 4.67
CA ILE A 50 -7.41 -15.55 4.69
C ILE A 50 -7.90 -16.86 4.05
N ARG A 51 -8.12 -17.86 4.91
CA ARG A 51 -8.64 -19.16 4.52
C ARG A 51 -9.99 -18.98 3.81
N ASN A 52 -10.19 -19.71 2.71
CA ASN A 52 -11.39 -19.66 1.87
C ASN A 52 -11.66 -18.32 1.17
N SER A 53 -10.65 -17.45 1.01
CA SER A 53 -10.83 -16.24 0.19
C SER A 53 -11.26 -16.59 -1.24
N ILE A 54 -12.40 -16.02 -1.66
CA ILE A 54 -12.94 -16.12 -3.02
C ILE A 54 -12.33 -15.09 -3.97
N GLN A 55 -11.44 -14.23 -3.48
CA GLN A 55 -10.85 -13.14 -4.28
C GLN A 55 -10.03 -13.70 -5.45
N SER A 56 -10.28 -13.15 -6.64
CA SER A 56 -9.49 -13.44 -7.84
C SER A 56 -8.19 -12.63 -7.83
N ALA A 57 -7.19 -13.07 -8.60
CA ALA A 57 -5.94 -12.33 -8.76
C ALA A 57 -6.18 -10.91 -9.31
N SER A 58 -7.14 -10.77 -10.24
CA SER A 58 -7.56 -9.48 -10.79
C SER A 58 -8.23 -8.59 -9.75
N SER A 59 -9.07 -9.15 -8.87
CA SER A 59 -9.70 -8.39 -7.78
C SER A 59 -8.65 -7.86 -6.80
N LEU A 60 -7.72 -8.72 -6.37
CA LEU A 60 -6.62 -8.32 -5.48
C LEU A 60 -5.74 -7.24 -6.12
N LYS A 61 -5.47 -7.32 -7.42
CA LYS A 61 -4.75 -6.28 -8.16
C LYS A 61 -5.46 -4.93 -8.11
N THR A 62 -6.78 -4.92 -8.35
CA THR A 62 -7.59 -3.69 -8.25
C THR A 62 -7.60 -3.14 -6.83
N CYS A 63 -7.81 -4.00 -5.83
CA CYS A 63 -7.76 -3.61 -4.41
C CYS A 63 -6.41 -3.01 -4.04
N TRP A 64 -5.31 -3.62 -4.50
CA TRP A 64 -3.97 -3.11 -4.28
C TRP A 64 -3.76 -1.73 -4.91
N ALA A 65 -4.18 -1.54 -6.17
CA ALA A 65 -4.04 -0.25 -6.84
C ALA A 65 -4.79 0.87 -6.09
N LEU A 66 -5.99 0.58 -5.59
CA LEU A 66 -6.76 1.52 -4.76
C LEU A 66 -6.08 1.82 -3.43
N LEU A 67 -5.59 0.78 -2.73
CA LEU A 67 -4.88 0.92 -1.47
C LEU A 67 -3.60 1.75 -1.64
N GLN A 68 -2.81 1.41 -2.66
CA GLN A 68 -1.56 2.10 -2.99
C GLN A 68 -1.79 3.57 -3.32
N LYS A 69 -2.84 3.90 -4.09
CA LYS A 69 -3.22 5.29 -4.38
C LYS A 69 -3.50 6.08 -3.10
N VAL A 70 -4.26 5.50 -2.17
CA VAL A 70 -4.59 6.14 -0.89
C VAL A 70 -3.34 6.31 -0.01
N ILE A 71 -2.45 5.31 0.03
CA ILE A 71 -1.20 5.35 0.79
C ILE A 71 -0.24 6.40 0.22
N HIS A 72 -0.07 6.48 -1.10
CA HIS A 72 0.78 7.50 -1.74
C HIS A 72 0.27 8.92 -1.45
N LYS A 73 -1.06 9.11 -1.49
CA LYS A 73 -1.64 10.42 -1.18
C LYS A 73 -1.36 10.82 0.27
N PHE A 74 -1.45 9.87 1.20
CA PHE A 74 -1.06 10.10 2.60
C PHE A 74 0.45 10.36 2.76
N GLN A 75 1.31 9.62 2.05
CA GLN A 75 2.76 9.88 2.03
C GLN A 75 3.07 11.31 1.56
N GLY A 76 2.34 11.82 0.56
CA GLY A 76 2.46 13.23 0.14
C GLY A 76 2.15 14.22 1.28
N CYS A 77 1.15 13.94 2.10
CA CYS A 77 0.85 14.74 3.29
C CYS A 77 1.95 14.64 4.36
N VAL A 78 2.51 13.45 4.57
CA VAL A 78 3.65 13.24 5.49
C VAL A 78 4.85 14.07 5.03
N ASN A 79 5.26 13.93 3.77
CA ASN A 79 6.38 14.67 3.18
C ASN A 79 6.16 16.20 3.28
N GLN A 80 4.93 16.67 3.03
CA GLN A 80 4.61 18.09 3.17
C GLN A 80 4.78 18.56 4.62
N VAL A 81 4.30 17.79 5.59
CA VAL A 81 4.48 18.14 7.01
C VAL A 81 5.95 18.15 7.40
N GLU A 82 6.73 17.17 6.95
CA GLU A 82 8.17 17.09 7.23
C GLU A 82 8.92 18.30 6.65
N GLN A 83 8.61 18.73 5.43
CA GLN A 83 9.23 19.90 4.79
C GLN A 83 8.99 21.22 5.55
N TYR A 84 7.84 21.37 6.20
CA TYR A 84 7.47 22.59 6.95
C TYR A 84 7.52 22.39 8.47
N SER A 85 8.13 21.31 8.96
CA SER A 85 8.24 21.09 10.39
C SER A 85 9.32 21.97 11.00
N GLN A 86 8.95 22.69 12.05
CA GLN A 86 9.87 23.47 12.86
C GLN A 86 10.72 22.52 13.73
N SER A 87 11.96 22.91 13.99
CA SER A 87 12.86 22.21 14.91
C SER A 87 12.18 22.04 16.28
N GLY A 88 11.96 20.79 16.69
CA GLY A 88 11.32 20.45 17.98
C GLY A 88 9.94 19.77 17.88
N ALA A 89 9.35 19.64 16.69
CA ALA A 89 8.10 18.87 16.54
C ALA A 89 8.33 17.37 16.78
N SER A 90 7.48 16.73 17.59
CA SER A 90 7.57 15.29 17.81
C SER A 90 7.06 14.50 16.59
N ALA A 91 7.48 13.24 16.44
CA ALA A 91 6.96 12.36 15.40
C ALA A 91 5.44 12.21 15.47
N ASN A 92 4.86 12.22 16.67
CA ASN A 92 3.42 12.16 16.87
C ASN A 92 2.72 13.45 16.39
N ASP A 93 3.33 14.62 16.60
CA ASP A 93 2.79 15.89 16.10
C ASP A 93 2.84 15.95 14.58
N CYS A 94 3.92 15.47 13.97
CA CYS A 94 4.03 15.35 12.52
C CYS A 94 2.96 14.41 11.95
N LEU A 95 2.77 13.23 12.57
CA LEU A 95 1.75 12.27 12.15
C LEU A 95 0.33 12.86 12.26
N ASN A 96 0.01 13.50 13.38
CA ASN A 96 -1.30 14.11 13.59
C ASN A 96 -1.58 15.22 12.57
N ARG A 97 -0.59 16.06 12.27
CA ARG A 97 -0.69 17.08 11.21
C ARG A 97 -0.90 16.46 9.84
N ALA A 98 -0.20 15.37 9.51
CA ALA A 98 -0.36 14.68 8.23
C ALA A 98 -1.76 14.06 8.10
N LEU A 99 -2.30 13.46 9.17
CA LEU A 99 -3.66 12.92 9.21
C LEU A 99 -4.72 14.02 9.03
N GLN A 100 -4.54 15.17 9.67
CA GLN A 100 -5.44 16.32 9.50
C GLN A 100 -5.40 16.87 8.08
N LEU A 101 -4.20 17.01 7.51
CA LEU A 101 -4.00 17.47 6.14
C LEU A 101 -4.68 16.52 5.14
N PHE A 102 -4.46 15.21 5.27
CA PHE A 102 -5.14 14.21 4.45
C PHE A 102 -6.66 14.32 4.58
N SER A 103 -7.19 14.45 5.81
CA SER A 103 -8.64 14.53 6.02
C SER A 103 -9.26 15.77 5.40
N LYS A 104 -8.54 16.91 5.39
CA LYS A 104 -9.00 18.15 4.77
C LYS A 104 -9.02 18.05 3.24
N ASP A 105 -8.01 17.40 2.66
CA ASP A 105 -7.85 17.24 1.22
C ASP A 105 -8.77 16.15 0.64
N GLN A 106 -8.81 14.96 1.26
CA GLN A 106 -9.59 13.82 0.78
C GLN A 106 -11.05 13.78 1.28
N LYS A 107 -11.43 14.74 2.14
CA LYS A 107 -12.77 14.83 2.77
C LYS A 107 -13.16 13.55 3.53
N THR A 108 -12.18 12.76 3.96
CA THR A 108 -12.36 11.51 4.70
C THR A 108 -11.15 11.23 5.58
N ARG A 109 -11.38 10.51 6.69
CA ARG A 109 -10.28 10.11 7.59
C ARG A 109 -9.42 9.06 6.91
N PHE A 110 -8.10 9.13 7.11
CA PHE A 110 -7.21 8.07 6.71
C PHE A 110 -7.44 6.83 7.58
N LYS A 111 -7.66 5.68 6.95
CA LYS A 111 -8.00 4.41 7.63
C LYS A 111 -6.92 3.35 7.49
N HIS A 112 -5.83 3.61 6.77
CA HIS A 112 -4.85 2.59 6.36
C HIS A 112 -3.48 2.79 7.02
N LEU A 113 -3.45 3.24 8.27
CA LEU A 113 -2.21 3.57 8.98
C LEU A 113 -1.28 2.36 9.15
N VAL A 114 -1.83 1.19 9.47
CA VAL A 114 -1.02 -0.04 9.57
C VAL A 114 -0.46 -0.45 8.20
N CYS A 115 -1.27 -0.40 7.13
CA CYS A 115 -0.78 -0.70 5.79
C CYS A 115 0.36 0.25 5.37
N HIS A 116 0.22 1.54 5.63
CA HIS A 116 1.26 2.54 5.38
C HIS A 116 2.54 2.22 6.16
N ASN A 117 2.45 1.99 7.48
CA ASN A 117 3.59 1.69 8.34
C ASN A 117 4.32 0.39 7.95
N ILE A 118 3.59 -0.59 7.40
CA ILE A 118 4.19 -1.82 6.86
C ILE A 118 4.97 -1.50 5.58
N LEU A 119 4.36 -0.78 4.62
CA LEU A 119 4.94 -0.56 3.30
C LEU A 119 6.15 0.39 3.30
N ILE A 120 6.11 1.47 4.08
CA ILE A 120 7.23 2.44 4.13
C ILE A 120 8.53 1.82 4.67
N LYS A 121 8.42 0.70 5.40
CA LYS A 121 9.57 -0.03 5.95
C LYS A 121 10.19 -1.02 4.97
N VAL A 122 9.60 -1.21 3.78
CA VAL A 122 10.08 -2.15 2.76
C VAL A 122 10.84 -1.37 1.70
N PRO A 123 12.20 -1.36 1.72
CA PRO A 123 12.99 -0.53 0.80
C PRO A 123 12.73 -0.88 -0.68
N LYS A 124 12.45 -2.17 -0.95
CA LYS A 124 12.11 -2.64 -2.29
C LYS A 124 10.76 -2.12 -2.79
N TRP A 125 9.80 -1.84 -1.89
CA TRP A 125 8.53 -1.22 -2.27
C TRP A 125 8.77 0.21 -2.75
N CYS A 126 9.61 0.98 -2.05
CA CYS A 126 9.98 2.32 -2.46
C CYS A 126 10.62 2.32 -3.87
N ALA A 127 11.58 1.43 -4.12
CA ALA A 127 12.21 1.29 -5.43
C ALA A 127 11.21 0.88 -6.55
N TYR A 128 10.31 -0.06 -6.28
CA TYR A 128 9.27 -0.48 -7.22
C TYR A 128 8.28 0.65 -7.55
N VAL A 129 7.90 1.46 -6.54
CA VAL A 129 7.07 2.65 -6.72
C VAL A 129 7.76 3.67 -7.62
N ASP A 130 9.06 3.89 -7.41
CA ASP A 130 9.85 4.84 -8.20
C ASP A 130 9.97 4.39 -9.66
N GLU A 131 10.25 3.12 -9.92
CA GLU A 131 10.33 2.56 -11.27
C GLU A 131 9.00 2.63 -12.03
N ASN A 132 7.89 2.29 -11.37
CA ASN A 132 6.56 2.37 -11.99
C ASN A 132 6.11 3.82 -12.23
N SER A 133 6.51 4.75 -11.36
CA SER A 133 6.21 6.17 -11.54
C SER A 133 6.95 6.75 -12.75
N LYS A 134 8.20 6.35 -12.99
CA LYS A 134 8.98 6.73 -14.18
C LYS A 134 8.35 6.18 -15.47
N LYS A 135 7.98 4.89 -15.49
CA LYS A 135 7.31 4.26 -16.65
C LYS A 135 5.96 4.91 -17.00
N ALA A 136 5.20 5.35 -15.99
CA ALA A 136 3.93 6.06 -16.21
C ALA A 136 4.12 7.46 -16.82
N GLN A 137 5.20 8.16 -16.46
CA GLN A 137 5.54 9.48 -17.04
C GLN A 137 6.05 9.38 -18.48
N GLU A 138 6.73 8.28 -18.82
CA GLU A 138 7.21 8.01 -20.18
C GLU A 138 6.06 7.60 -21.12
N ALA A 139 5.09 6.80 -20.63
CA ALA A 139 3.92 6.42 -21.41
C ALA A 139 2.98 7.60 -21.73
N GLY A 140 2.97 8.65 -20.90
CA GLY A 140 2.20 9.88 -21.13
C GLY A 140 2.84 10.86 -22.12
N LYS A 141 4.12 10.69 -22.47
CA LYS A 141 4.85 11.56 -23.42
C LYS A 141 4.77 11.07 -24.87
N ASN A 142 4.34 9.83 -25.09
CA ASN A 142 4.22 9.22 -26.42
C ASN A 142 2.78 9.25 -26.97
N LYS A 143 1.94 10.18 -26.51
CA LYS A 143 0.56 10.34 -27.00
C LYS A 143 0.30 11.76 -27.49
#